data_AF-A0A8K0P0R0-F1
#
_entry.id   AF-A0A8K0P0R0-F1
#
_cell.length_a   1.000
_cell.length_b   1.000
_cell.length_c   1.000
_cell.angle_alpha   90.00
_cell.angle_beta   90.00
_cell.angle_gamma   90.00
#
_symmetry.space_group_name_H-M   'P 1'
#
loop_
_entity.id
_entity.type
_entity.pdbx_description
1 polymer ?
#
loop_
_entity_poly.entity_id
_entity_poly.type
_entity_poly.pdbx_seq_one_letter_code
_entity_poly.pdbx_strand_id
1 'polypeptide(L)'
;MIFKNMSRMPKTFPGADTDTDHNLLVVDVQTRLKHVGKRQQMRKWDVEKLKNESTQKEYAHNVYNKLYKLRQNKVMTKEWDAIRNTILKVLEEEVGEMTEKRIKKEWITESMLDKMDKFRKWKYVSSVDGRRQYRKLNNELQRLTNQARENWIQKQNK
;
A
#
# COMPACT_ATOMS: atom_id res chain seq x y z
N MET A 1 1.17 30.34 -10.39
CA MET A 1 -0.26 30.71 -10.24
C MET A 1 -0.60 30.67 -8.76
N ILE A 2 -0.62 31.82 -8.08
CA ILE A 2 -0.88 31.92 -6.63
C ILE A 2 -2.39 32.07 -6.45
N PHE A 3 -3.03 31.15 -5.72
CA PHE A 3 -4.46 31.17 -5.46
C PHE A 3 -4.81 32.34 -4.52
N LYS A 4 -5.12 33.51 -5.11
CA LYS A 4 -5.33 34.80 -4.43
C LYS A 4 -6.61 34.89 -3.57
N ASN A 5 -7.45 33.85 -3.56
CA ASN A 5 -8.81 33.89 -2.99
C ASN A 5 -9.07 32.88 -1.85
N MET A 6 -8.02 32.31 -1.24
CA MET A 6 -8.16 31.11 -0.40
C MET A 6 -8.04 31.36 1.13
N SER A 7 -7.38 32.43 1.54
CA SER A 7 -7.11 32.75 2.95
C SER A 7 -7.91 33.96 3.40
N ARG A 8 -8.64 33.84 4.52
CA ARG A 8 -9.03 35.01 5.31
C ARG A 8 -7.81 35.50 6.09
N MET A 9 -7.80 36.79 6.46
CA MET A 9 -6.64 37.48 7.03
C MET A 9 -5.94 36.64 8.12
N PRO A 10 -4.64 36.35 7.97
CA PRO A 10 -3.89 35.59 8.95
C PRO A 10 -3.76 36.38 10.26
N LYS A 11 -3.87 35.70 11.40
CA LYS A 11 -3.69 36.27 12.74
C LYS A 11 -2.41 35.74 13.36
N THR A 12 -1.54 36.64 13.79
CA THR A 12 -0.36 36.31 14.60
C THR A 12 -0.68 36.52 16.06
N PHE A 13 -0.20 35.62 16.92
CA PHE A 13 -0.34 35.71 18.38
C PHE A 13 1.04 35.82 19.02
N PRO A 14 1.70 37.00 18.95
CA PRO A 14 2.93 37.23 19.69
C PRO A 14 2.61 37.24 21.19
N GLY A 15 3.26 36.37 21.95
CA GLY A 15 3.01 36.20 23.40
C GLY A 15 2.05 35.07 23.77
N ALA A 16 1.79 34.12 22.86
CA ALA A 16 1.25 32.83 23.28
C ALA A 16 2.26 32.16 24.24
N ASP A 17 1.77 31.60 25.34
CA ASP A 17 2.57 30.98 26.41
C ASP A 17 3.12 29.63 25.94
N THR A 18 4.05 29.70 24.99
CA THR A 18 4.76 28.57 24.40
C THR A 18 6.25 28.82 24.59
N ASP A 19 6.95 27.87 25.20
CA ASP A 19 8.40 27.88 25.45
C ASP A 19 9.20 27.65 24.15
N THR A 20 8.86 28.42 23.10
CA THR A 20 9.46 28.40 21.78
C THR A 20 9.70 29.83 21.32
N ASP A 21 10.80 30.05 20.61
CA ASP A 21 11.17 31.31 19.96
C ASP A 21 10.29 31.65 18.73
N HIS A 22 9.21 30.91 18.50
CA HIS A 22 8.36 31.01 17.32
C HIS A 22 7.00 31.61 17.66
N ASN A 23 6.54 32.58 16.86
CA ASN A 23 5.20 33.15 17.00
C ASN A 23 4.13 32.27 16.35
N LEU A 24 3.02 32.03 17.07
CA LEU A 24 1.91 31.25 16.57
C LEU A 24 1.13 32.03 15.50
N LEU A 25 0.96 31.41 14.32
CA LEU A 25 0.22 31.95 13.19
C LEU A 25 -1.04 31.10 12.96
N VAL A 26 -2.22 31.73 12.99
CA VAL A 26 -3.50 31.09 12.66
C VAL A 26 -4.04 31.69 11.38
N VAL A 27 -4.43 30.83 10.43
CA VAL A 27 -5.04 31.25 9.17
C VAL A 27 -6.32 30.47 8.95
N ASP A 28 -7.41 31.19 8.69
CA ASP A 28 -8.68 30.61 8.25
C ASP A 28 -8.62 30.38 6.75
N VAL A 29 -8.53 29.12 6.34
CA VAL A 29 -8.43 28.73 4.93
C VAL A 29 -9.79 28.23 4.43
N GLN A 30 -10.40 28.96 3.49
CA GLN A 30 -11.64 28.55 2.83
C GLN A 30 -11.31 28.02 1.44
N THR A 31 -11.31 26.69 1.29
CA THR A 31 -11.04 26.02 0.00
C THR A 31 -12.21 25.15 -0.42
N ARG A 32 -12.44 25.05 -1.74
CA ARG A 32 -13.26 23.99 -2.32
C ARG A 32 -12.33 22.89 -2.81
N LEU A 33 -12.38 21.73 -2.16
CA LEU A 33 -11.63 20.56 -2.61
C LEU A 33 -12.30 19.98 -3.86
N LYS A 34 -11.51 19.70 -4.89
CA LYS A 34 -12.01 18.92 -6.04
C LYS A 34 -12.16 17.46 -5.60
N HIS A 35 -13.26 16.83 -5.98
CA HIS A 35 -13.40 15.39 -5.83
C HIS A 35 -12.39 14.70 -6.74
N VAL A 36 -11.37 14.09 -6.14
CA VAL A 36 -10.45 13.22 -6.88
C VAL A 36 -11.11 11.85 -6.95
N GLY A 37 -11.59 11.47 -8.14
CA GLY A 37 -12.14 10.14 -8.39
C GLY A 37 -11.11 9.07 -8.01
N LYS A 38 -11.58 7.97 -7.41
CA LYS A 38 -10.70 6.84 -7.10
C LYS A 38 -10.17 6.27 -8.42
N ARG A 39 -8.85 6.23 -8.58
CA ARG A 39 -8.23 5.53 -9.71
C ARG A 39 -8.57 4.04 -9.60
N GLN A 40 -9.00 3.43 -10.70
CA GLN A 40 -9.18 1.98 -10.77
C GLN A 40 -7.85 1.31 -10.38
N GLN A 41 -7.88 0.49 -9.33
CA GLN A 41 -6.69 -0.26 -8.94
C GLN A 41 -6.44 -1.34 -9.99
N MET A 42 -5.24 -1.33 -10.57
CA MET A 42 -4.81 -2.41 -11.44
C MET A 42 -4.58 -3.67 -10.60
N ARG A 43 -5.05 -4.80 -11.11
CA ARG A 43 -4.77 -6.13 -10.55
C ARG A 43 -3.26 -6.31 -10.48
N LYS A 44 -2.76 -6.74 -9.33
CA LYS A 44 -1.36 -7.12 -9.14
C LYS A 44 -1.29 -8.62 -9.07
N TRP A 45 -0.38 -9.20 -9.83
CA TRP A 45 -0.18 -10.65 -9.87
C TRP A 45 0.89 -11.08 -8.87
N ASP A 46 0.74 -12.26 -8.28
CA ASP A 46 1.70 -12.77 -7.31
C ASP A 46 2.91 -13.45 -7.97
N VAL A 47 3.80 -12.63 -8.54
CA VAL A 47 5.01 -13.08 -9.26
C VAL A 47 5.98 -13.91 -8.41
N GLU A 48 5.80 -13.97 -7.08
CA GLU A 48 6.66 -14.81 -6.23
C GLU A 48 6.39 -16.29 -6.39
N LYS A 49 5.14 -16.69 -6.69
CA LYS A 49 4.81 -18.09 -6.97
C LYS A 49 5.54 -18.62 -8.21
N LEU A 50 5.84 -17.74 -9.16
CA LEU A 50 6.62 -18.08 -10.36
C LEU A 50 8.12 -18.28 -10.09
N LYS A 51 8.62 -17.99 -8.88
CA LYS A 51 9.99 -18.36 -8.49
C LYS A 51 10.12 -19.86 -8.23
N ASN A 52 9.02 -20.56 -7.96
CA ASN A 52 9.03 -22.00 -7.81
C ASN A 52 9.15 -22.67 -9.18
N GLU A 53 10.17 -23.52 -9.35
CA GLU A 53 10.45 -24.16 -10.63
C GLU A 53 9.28 -25.02 -11.16
N SER A 54 8.51 -25.66 -10.27
CA SER A 54 7.35 -26.47 -10.66
C SER A 54 6.26 -25.61 -11.30
N THR A 55 5.82 -24.57 -10.57
CA THR A 55 4.78 -23.64 -11.03
C THR A 55 5.22 -22.89 -12.29
N GLN A 56 6.50 -22.56 -12.41
CA GLN A 56 7.04 -21.92 -13.61
C GLN A 56 6.95 -22.84 -14.85
N LYS A 57 7.31 -24.11 -14.70
CA LYS A 57 7.26 -25.11 -15.78
C LYS A 57 5.81 -25.37 -16.21
N GLU A 58 4.90 -25.53 -15.25
CA GLU A 58 3.46 -25.72 -15.50
C GLU A 58 2.86 -24.51 -16.23
N TYR A 59 3.14 -23.30 -15.74
CA TYR A 59 2.72 -22.06 -16.39
C TYR A 59 3.22 -21.96 -17.83
N ALA A 60 4.52 -22.19 -18.06
CA ALA A 60 5.12 -22.12 -19.39
C ALA A 60 4.50 -23.16 -20.35
N HIS A 61 4.28 -24.39 -19.86
CA HIS A 61 3.64 -25.46 -20.62
C HIS A 61 2.19 -25.10 -21.00
N ASN A 62 1.41 -24.59 -20.05
CA ASN A 62 0.01 -24.23 -20.26
C ASN A 62 -0.14 -23.04 -21.21
N VAL A 63 0.73 -22.03 -21.10
CA VAL A 63 0.80 -20.92 -22.06
C VAL A 63 1.12 -21.44 -23.46
N TYR A 64 2.17 -22.27 -23.60
CA TYR A 64 2.57 -22.83 -24.90
C TYR A 64 1.43 -23.61 -25.56
N ASN A 65 0.79 -24.52 -24.82
CA ASN A 65 -0.30 -25.33 -25.33
C ASN A 65 -1.50 -24.49 -25.78
N LYS A 66 -1.91 -23.48 -24.98
CA LYS A 66 -3.04 -22.61 -25.34
C LYS A 66 -2.71 -21.72 -26.54
N LEU A 67 -1.47 -21.20 -26.64
CA LEU A 67 -1.03 -20.41 -27.79
C LEU A 67 -0.90 -21.25 -29.07
N TYR A 68 -0.41 -22.48 -28.95
CA TYR A 68 -0.32 -23.41 -30.09
C TYR A 68 -1.71 -23.70 -30.68
N LYS A 69 -2.71 -23.95 -29.84
CA LYS A 69 -4.12 -24.10 -30.26
C LYS A 69 -4.66 -22.82 -30.90
N LEU A 70 -4.32 -21.66 -30.36
CA LEU A 70 -4.76 -20.36 -30.90
C LEU A 70 -4.21 -20.10 -32.30
N ARG A 71 -2.94 -20.43 -32.54
CA ARG A 71 -2.26 -20.28 -33.84
C ARG A 71 -2.94 -21.07 -34.96
N GLN A 72 -3.51 -22.23 -34.65
CA GLN A 72 -4.22 -23.06 -35.64
C GLN A 72 -5.52 -22.41 -36.14
N ASN A 73 -6.11 -21.48 -35.39
CA ASN A 73 -7.42 -20.90 -35.69
C ASN A 73 -7.42 -19.65 -36.61
N LYS A 74 -6.28 -19.19 -37.14
CA LYS A 74 -6.13 -18.20 -38.24
C LYS A 74 -7.06 -16.95 -38.21
N VAL A 75 -7.34 -16.34 -37.06
CA VAL A 75 -8.13 -15.07 -37.00
C VAL A 75 -7.19 -13.85 -36.89
N MET A 76 -6.79 -13.32 -38.05
CA MET A 76 -5.72 -12.30 -38.23
C MET A 76 -5.97 -10.95 -37.54
N THR A 77 -7.22 -10.52 -37.36
CA THR A 77 -7.54 -9.15 -36.91
C THR A 77 -7.65 -8.99 -35.38
N LYS A 78 -7.58 -10.08 -34.62
CA LYS A 78 -7.63 -10.08 -33.14
C LYS A 78 -6.49 -10.88 -32.49
N GLU A 79 -5.43 -11.18 -33.23
CA GLU A 79 -4.36 -12.08 -32.77
C GLU A 79 -3.69 -11.57 -31.49
N TRP A 80 -3.36 -10.27 -31.42
CA TRP A 80 -2.67 -9.73 -30.26
C TRP A 80 -3.52 -9.76 -28.99
N ASP A 81 -4.78 -9.31 -29.07
CA ASP A 81 -5.68 -9.33 -27.90
C ASP A 81 -5.98 -10.77 -27.47
N ALA A 82 -6.10 -11.70 -28.42
CA ALA A 82 -6.30 -13.11 -28.12
C ALA A 82 -5.08 -13.72 -27.41
N ILE A 83 -3.86 -13.43 -27.89
CA ILE A 83 -2.60 -13.85 -27.24
C ILE A 83 -2.52 -13.26 -25.84
N ARG A 84 -2.71 -11.94 -25.71
CA ARG A 84 -2.66 -11.23 -24.43
C ARG A 84 -3.66 -11.80 -23.42
N ASN A 85 -4.91 -11.98 -23.84
CA ASN A 85 -5.95 -12.52 -22.96
C ASN A 85 -5.69 -13.97 -22.58
N THR A 86 -5.09 -14.77 -23.47
CA THR A 86 -4.70 -16.15 -23.16
C THR A 86 -3.63 -16.18 -22.09
N ILE A 87 -2.59 -15.36 -22.23
CA ILE A 87 -1.52 -15.24 -21.22
C ILE A 87 -2.10 -14.77 -19.87
N LEU A 88 -2.96 -13.74 -19.88
CA LEU A 88 -3.58 -13.23 -18.65
C LEU A 88 -4.47 -14.27 -17.97
N LYS A 89 -5.24 -15.05 -18.73
CA LYS A 89 -6.08 -16.12 -18.18
C LYS A 89 -5.27 -17.24 -17.53
N VAL A 90 -4.22 -17.72 -18.19
CA VAL A 90 -3.34 -18.74 -17.59
C VAL A 90 -2.68 -18.18 -16.34
N LEU A 91 -2.31 -16.90 -16.36
CA LEU A 91 -1.69 -16.26 -15.20
C LEU A 91 -2.69 -16.07 -14.04
N GLU A 92 -3.96 -15.80 -14.35
CA GLU A 92 -5.05 -15.76 -13.35
C GLU A 92 -5.33 -17.14 -12.75
N GLU A 93 -5.30 -18.21 -13.56
CA GLU A 93 -5.51 -19.60 -13.12
C GLU A 93 -4.36 -20.13 -12.24
N GLU A 94 -3.10 -19.94 -12.66
CA GLU A 94 -1.93 -20.57 -12.02
C GLU A 94 -1.34 -19.72 -10.87
N VAL A 95 -1.27 -18.40 -11.06
CA VAL A 95 -0.60 -17.49 -10.12
C VAL A 95 -1.61 -16.84 -9.19
N GLY A 96 -2.73 -16.41 -9.76
CA GLY A 96 -3.77 -15.67 -9.06
C GLY A 96 -3.37 -14.24 -8.71
N GLU A 97 -4.33 -13.50 -8.16
CA GLU A 97 -4.12 -12.13 -7.72
C GLU A 97 -3.34 -12.08 -6.39
N MET A 98 -2.52 -11.04 -6.26
CA MET A 98 -1.85 -10.69 -5.03
C MET A 98 -2.87 -10.20 -4.01
N THR A 99 -3.31 -11.08 -3.13
CA THR A 99 -4.22 -10.77 -2.04
C THR A 99 -3.50 -10.14 -0.84
N GLU A 100 -2.23 -10.48 -0.65
CA GLU A 100 -1.49 -10.12 0.56
C GLU A 100 -0.68 -8.82 0.41
N LYS A 101 -0.64 -8.05 1.51
CA LYS A 101 0.20 -6.86 1.61
C LYS A 101 1.66 -7.31 1.71
N ARG A 102 2.38 -7.29 0.58
CA ARG A 102 3.82 -7.59 0.61
C ARG A 102 4.55 -6.72 1.62
N ILE A 103 5.27 -7.41 2.51
CA ILE A 103 6.20 -6.81 3.44
C ILE A 103 7.34 -6.18 2.62
N LYS A 104 7.39 -4.85 2.58
CA LYS A 104 8.37 -4.11 1.75
C LYS A 104 9.80 -4.12 2.32
N LYS A 105 9.94 -4.34 3.62
CA LYS A 105 11.23 -4.30 4.31
C LYS A 105 11.41 -5.60 5.08
N GLU A 106 12.55 -6.23 4.94
CA GLU A 106 12.84 -7.55 5.51
C GLU A 106 12.67 -7.62 7.04
N TRP A 107 12.87 -6.50 7.73
CA TRP A 107 12.72 -6.42 9.19
C TRP A 107 11.28 -6.22 9.65
N ILE A 108 10.34 -5.92 8.75
CA ILE A 108 8.93 -5.80 9.10
C ILE A 108 8.34 -7.21 9.18
N THR A 109 7.81 -7.59 10.34
CA THR A 109 7.19 -8.91 10.55
C THR A 109 5.68 -8.85 10.30
N GLU A 110 5.06 -9.97 9.94
CA GLU A 110 3.60 -10.08 9.79
C GLU A 110 2.83 -9.69 11.07
N SER A 111 3.36 -10.03 12.24
CA SER A 111 2.81 -9.57 13.53
C SER A 111 2.72 -8.04 13.65
N MET A 112 3.66 -7.30 13.04
CA MET A 112 3.60 -5.84 12.99
C MET A 112 2.43 -5.36 12.15
N LEU A 113 2.20 -6.00 10.99
CA LEU A 113 1.12 -5.63 10.08
C LEU A 113 -0.25 -5.85 10.73
N ASP A 114 -0.44 -6.98 11.41
CA ASP A 114 -1.67 -7.25 12.17
C ASP A 114 -1.90 -6.19 13.28
N LYS A 115 -0.86 -5.86 14.04
CA LYS A 115 -0.93 -4.78 15.05
C LYS A 115 -1.21 -3.41 14.43
N MET A 116 -0.63 -3.11 13.26
CA MET A 116 -0.91 -1.88 12.52
C MET A 116 -2.37 -1.80 12.04
N ASP A 117 -2.94 -2.91 11.58
CA ASP A 117 -4.35 -2.94 11.15
C ASP A 117 -5.30 -2.82 12.34
N LYS A 118 -4.98 -3.43 13.49
CA LYS A 118 -5.67 -3.19 14.77
C LYS A 118 -5.58 -1.72 15.20
N PHE A 119 -4.39 -1.11 15.11
CA PHE A 119 -4.18 0.31 15.42
C PHE A 119 -5.03 1.24 14.55
N ARG A 120 -5.12 0.96 13.24
CA ARG A 120 -5.96 1.75 12.31
C ARG A 120 -7.43 1.76 12.70
N LYS A 121 -7.96 0.67 13.26
CA LYS A 121 -9.35 0.60 13.75
C LYS A 121 -9.60 1.56 14.90
N TRP A 122 -8.65 1.66 15.85
CA TRP A 122 -8.81 2.48 17.05
C TRP A 122 -8.46 3.96 16.86
N LYS A 123 -7.72 4.31 15.80
CA LYS A 123 -7.25 5.68 15.53
C LYS A 123 -8.38 6.72 15.45
N TYR A 124 -9.57 6.32 14.98
CA TYR A 124 -10.70 7.22 14.79
C TYR A 124 -11.80 7.07 15.86
N VAL A 125 -11.59 6.22 16.87
CA VAL A 125 -12.56 6.01 17.94
C VAL A 125 -12.33 7.06 19.03
N SER A 126 -13.27 8.00 19.16
CA SER A 126 -13.19 9.13 20.10
C SER A 126 -13.54 8.79 21.56
N SER A 127 -14.06 7.58 21.82
CA SER A 127 -14.37 7.09 23.17
C SER A 127 -13.13 7.09 24.08
N VAL A 128 -13.33 7.26 25.40
CA VAL A 128 -12.27 7.18 26.42
C VAL A 128 -11.55 5.83 26.33
N ASP A 129 -12.29 4.74 26.19
CA ASP A 129 -11.72 3.40 26.01
C ASP A 129 -10.98 3.27 24.69
N GLY A 130 -11.50 3.88 23.61
CA GLY A 130 -10.84 3.94 22.31
C GLY A 130 -9.47 4.61 22.39
N ARG A 131 -9.37 5.74 23.10
CA ARG A 131 -8.11 6.45 23.34
C ARG A 131 -7.14 5.63 24.19
N ARG A 132 -7.63 4.89 25.19
CA ARG A 132 -6.80 4.00 26.03
C ARG A 132 -6.23 2.84 25.20
N GLN A 133 -7.07 2.17 24.41
CA GLN A 133 -6.66 1.08 23.52
C GLN A 133 -5.68 1.57 22.45
N TYR A 134 -5.95 2.75 21.87
CA TYR A 134 -5.04 3.40 20.93
C TYR A 134 -3.64 3.59 21.54
N ARG A 135 -3.54 4.20 22.74
CA ARG A 135 -2.26 4.44 23.41
C ARG A 135 -1.51 3.14 23.72
N LYS A 136 -2.23 2.13 24.22
CA LYS A 136 -1.66 0.81 24.53
C LYS A 136 -1.06 0.17 23.27
N LEU A 137 -1.86 0.07 22.20
CA LEU A 137 -1.43 -0.53 20.93
C LEU A 137 -0.30 0.26 20.26
N ASN A 138 -0.30 1.60 20.38
CA ASN A 138 0.78 2.44 19.87
C ASN A 138 2.11 2.13 20.55
N ASN A 139 2.11 2.04 21.88
CA ASN A 139 3.33 1.78 22.65
C ASN A 139 3.87 0.37 22.36
N GLU A 140 2.99 -0.62 22.27
CA GLU A 140 3.36 -1.98 21.89
C GLU A 140 3.93 -2.06 20.47
N LEU A 141 3.31 -1.37 19.51
CA LEU A 141 3.79 -1.32 18.13
C LEU A 141 5.15 -0.63 18.04
N GLN A 142 5.36 0.47 18.78
CA GLN A 142 6.64 1.18 18.81
C GLN A 142 7.77 0.30 19.35
N ARG A 143 7.53 -0.40 20.48
CA ARG A 143 8.51 -1.34 21.06
C ARG A 143 8.88 -2.45 20.08
N LEU A 144 7.87 -3.06 19.46
CA LEU A 144 8.07 -4.16 18.53
C LEU A 144 8.81 -3.69 17.26
N THR A 145 8.51 -2.49 16.76
CA THR A 145 9.20 -1.87 15.62
C THR A 145 10.66 -1.59 15.93
N ASN A 146 10.96 -1.03 17.11
CA ASN A 146 12.33 -0.74 17.53
C ASN A 146 13.15 -2.03 17.66
N GLN A 147 12.63 -3.04 18.35
CA GLN A 147 13.30 -4.34 18.48
C GLN A 147 13.57 -5.00 17.13
N ALA A 148 12.57 -5.04 16.25
CA ALA A 148 12.73 -5.63 14.92
C ALA A 148 13.80 -4.91 14.08
N ARG A 149 13.85 -3.58 14.19
CA ARG A 149 14.86 -2.75 13.52
C ARG A 149 16.26 -2.99 14.08
N GLU A 150 16.42 -3.04 15.41
CA GLU A 150 17.70 -3.31 16.07
C GLU A 150 18.24 -4.70 15.70
N ASN A 151 17.39 -5.72 15.77
CA ASN A 151 17.76 -7.09 15.41
C ASN A 151 18.23 -7.18 13.96
N TRP A 152 17.56 -6.48 13.04
CA TRP A 152 17.99 -6.45 11.64
C TRP A 152 19.33 -5.73 11.46
N ILE A 153 19.56 -4.58 12.12
CA ILE A 153 20.86 -3.87 12.07
C ILE A 153 21.98 -4.78 12.60
N GLN A 154 21.76 -5.46 13.73
CA GLN A 154 22.74 -6.39 14.29
C GLN A 154 23.05 -7.57 13.35
N LYS A 155 22.04 -8.07 12.62
CA LYS A 155 22.22 -9.14 11.63
C LYS A 155 23.00 -8.67 10.39
N GLN A 156 22.87 -7.42 9.98
CA GLN A 156 23.58 -6.85 8.83
C GLN A 156 25.04 -6.49 9.13
N ASN A 157 25.36 -6.22 10.41
CA ASN A 157 26.70 -5.85 10.86
C ASN A 157 27.56 -7.07 11.29
N LYS A 158 27.09 -8.30 11.08
CA LYS A 158 27.82 -9.55 11.30
C LYS A 158 28.12 -10.21 9.97
#